data_AF-A0A816FWR8-F1
#
_entry.id   AF-A0A816FWR8-F1
#
_cell.length_a   1.000
_cell.length_b   1.000
_cell.length_c   1.000
_cell.angle_alpha   90.00
_cell.angle_beta   90.00
_cell.angle_gamma   90.00
#
_symmetry.space_group_name_H-M   'P 1'
#
loop_
_entity.id
_entity.type
_entity.pdbx_description
1 polymer ?
#
loop_
_entity_poly.entity_id
_entity_poly.type
_entity_poly.pdbx_seq_one_letter_code
_entity_poly.pdbx_strand_id
1 'polypeptide(L)'
;HLVFSATEEVACSLQRIENCLQDVLCAIKTLTKYLQRINYIDYFHTFYELILKASESLTEEPVLIRLRKPPRRYIDTIRAPTVYQSPYDMYQEQYFYVINSILNALDLCFRQSVFPLLCKVEEFVIVAANGT
;
A
#
# COMPACT_ATOMS: atom_id res chain seq x y z
N HIS A 1 0.35 -7.59 -8.90
CA HIS A 1 -1.07 -7.27 -9.20
C HIS A 1 -1.88 -6.90 -7.96
N LEU A 2 -1.95 -7.74 -6.93
CA LEU A 2 -2.90 -7.61 -5.81
C LEU A 2 -2.92 -6.26 -5.06
N VAL A 3 -1.76 -5.72 -4.67
CA VAL A 3 -1.71 -4.44 -3.92
C VAL A 3 -2.09 -3.26 -4.82
N PHE A 4 -1.42 -3.14 -5.98
CA PHE A 4 -1.59 -2.00 -6.87
C PHE A 4 -2.97 -1.94 -7.52
N SER A 5 -3.56 -3.07 -7.91
CA SER A 5 -4.90 -3.07 -8.51
C SER A 5 -5.97 -2.61 -7.52
N ALA A 6 -5.91 -3.06 -6.27
CA ALA A 6 -6.86 -2.64 -5.24
C ALA A 6 -6.69 -1.15 -4.89
N THR A 7 -5.44 -0.66 -4.82
CA THR A 7 -5.20 0.77 -4.59
C THR A 7 -5.61 1.64 -5.78
N GLU A 8 -5.41 1.16 -7.01
CA GLU A 8 -5.78 1.87 -8.24
C GLU A 8 -7.30 1.96 -8.39
N GLU A 9 -8.02 0.88 -8.09
CA GLU A 9 -9.48 0.89 -8.10
C GLU A 9 -10.06 1.94 -7.15
N VAL A 10 -9.50 2.04 -5.93
CA VAL A 10 -9.88 3.11 -5.00
C VAL A 10 -9.47 4.46 -5.53
N ALA A 11 -8.25 4.64 -6.04
CA ALA A 11 -7.80 5.92 -6.60
C ALA A 11 -8.71 6.41 -7.74
N CYS A 12 -9.07 5.53 -8.67
CA CYS A 12 -10.01 5.79 -9.74
C CYS A 12 -11.40 6.14 -9.19
N SER A 13 -11.85 5.45 -8.15
CA SER A 13 -13.12 5.76 -7.49
C SER A 13 -13.06 7.15 -6.86
N LEU A 14 -12.03 7.48 -6.09
CA LEU A 14 -11.87 8.79 -5.44
C LEU A 14 -11.85 9.97 -6.42
N GLN A 15 -11.45 9.74 -7.67
CA GLN A 15 -11.41 10.77 -8.72
C GLN A 15 -12.75 10.99 -9.43
N ARG A 16 -13.76 10.17 -9.17
CA ARG A 16 -15.10 10.34 -9.76
C ARG A 16 -15.83 11.49 -9.08
N ILE A 17 -16.35 12.41 -9.91
CA ILE A 17 -17.08 13.62 -9.48
C ILE A 17 -18.39 13.26 -8.76
N GLU A 18 -18.97 12.10 -9.05
CA GLU A 18 -20.27 11.66 -8.52
C GLU A 18 -20.20 11.04 -7.12
N ASN A 19 -19.01 10.88 -6.54
CA ASN A 19 -18.86 10.19 -5.27
C ASN A 19 -19.16 11.09 -4.08
N CYS A 20 -20.03 10.62 -3.19
CA CYS A 20 -20.17 11.22 -1.87
C CYS A 20 -18.98 10.82 -0.97
N LEU A 21 -18.71 11.64 0.05
CA LEU A 21 -17.65 11.36 1.03
C LEU A 21 -17.92 10.07 1.82
N GLN A 22 -19.19 9.66 1.96
CA GLN A 22 -19.51 8.36 2.56
C GLN A 22 -19.06 7.18 1.71
N ASP A 23 -19.22 7.24 0.37
CA ASP A 23 -18.76 6.20 -0.56
C ASP A 23 -17.24 6.11 -0.55
N VAL A 24 -16.59 7.27 -0.58
CA VAL A 24 -15.14 7.43 -0.40
C VAL A 24 -14.66 6.73 0.88
N LEU A 25 -15.30 7.00 2.02
CA LEU A 25 -14.98 6.35 3.29
C LEU A 25 -15.17 4.83 3.25
N CYS A 26 -16.24 4.37 2.60
CA CYS A 26 -16.52 2.94 2.47
C CYS A 26 -15.42 2.24 1.66
N ALA A 27 -15.03 2.82 0.53
CA ALA A 27 -13.95 2.32 -0.32
C ALA A 27 -12.62 2.25 0.43
N ILE A 28 -12.26 3.32 1.16
CA ILE A 28 -11.02 3.37 1.95
C ILE A 28 -11.02 2.36 3.09
N LYS A 29 -12.13 2.21 3.82
CA LYS A 29 -12.26 1.20 4.88
C LYS A 29 -12.10 -0.21 4.32
N THR A 30 -12.69 -0.47 3.14
CA THR A 30 -12.60 -1.76 2.46
C THR A 30 -11.16 -2.05 2.04
N LEU A 31 -10.48 -1.08 1.42
CA LEU A 31 -9.07 -1.19 1.06
C LEU A 31 -8.17 -1.40 2.28
N THR A 32 -8.40 -0.66 3.36
CA THR A 32 -7.64 -0.78 4.61
C THR A 32 -7.76 -2.19 5.18
N LYS A 33 -8.99 -2.74 5.26
CA LYS A 33 -9.21 -4.12 5.71
C LYS A 33 -8.54 -5.15 4.79
N TYR A 34 -8.60 -4.93 3.47
CA TYR A 34 -7.94 -5.79 2.50
C TYR A 34 -6.42 -5.80 2.70
N LEU A 35 -5.81 -4.62 2.81
CA LEU A 35 -4.37 -4.45 3.05
C LEU A 35 -3.93 -5.07 4.37
N GLN A 36 -4.71 -4.88 5.44
CA GLN A 36 -4.47 -5.55 6.73
C GLN A 36 -4.55 -7.07 6.63
N ARG A 37 -5.47 -7.61 5.83
CA ARG A 37 -5.61 -9.06 5.61
C ARG A 37 -4.42 -9.66 4.86
N ILE A 38 -3.82 -8.93 3.94
CA ILE A 38 -2.64 -9.42 3.21
C ILE A 38 -1.32 -9.11 3.92
N ASN A 39 -1.36 -8.33 5.02
CA ASN A 39 -0.22 -8.01 5.87
C ASN A 39 0.15 -9.15 6.84
N TYR A 40 0.16 -10.39 6.35
CA TYR A 40 0.59 -11.58 7.10
C TYR A 40 1.58 -12.39 6.28
N ILE A 41 2.48 -13.09 6.98
CA ILE A 41 3.57 -13.84 6.37
C ILE A 41 3.08 -14.97 5.45
N ASP A 42 1.98 -15.63 5.80
CA ASP A 42 1.40 -16.72 5.01
C ASP A 42 0.88 -16.24 3.65
N TYR A 43 0.31 -15.04 3.60
CA TYR A 43 -0.12 -14.40 2.35
C TYR A 43 1.08 -14.04 1.49
N PHE A 44 2.14 -13.50 2.09
CA PHE A 44 3.38 -13.22 1.37
C PHE A 44 3.99 -14.49 0.78
N HIS A 45 4.10 -15.57 1.57
CA HIS A 45 4.64 -16.84 1.11
C HIS A 45 3.87 -17.38 -0.10
N THR A 46 2.54 -17.46 0.01
CA THR A 46 1.66 -17.89 -1.08
C THR A 46 1.82 -17.01 -2.32
N PHE A 47 1.88 -15.69 -2.13
CA PHE A 47 2.08 -14.72 -3.21
C PHE A 47 3.44 -14.90 -3.91
N TYR A 48 4.50 -15.12 -3.14
CA TYR A 48 5.85 -15.32 -3.64
C TYR A 48 5.96 -16.59 -4.48
N GLU A 49 5.41 -17.71 -4.01
CA GLU A 49 5.38 -18.97 -4.77
C GLU A 49 4.59 -18.84 -6.07
N LEU A 50 3.43 -18.19 -6.04
CA LEU A 50 2.61 -17.96 -7.24
C LEU A 50 3.35 -17.12 -8.28
N ILE A 51 4.08 -16.09 -7.86
CA ILE A 51 4.89 -15.27 -8.76
C ILE A 51 6.04 -16.08 -9.33
N LEU A 52 6.78 -16.82 -8.49
CA LEU A 52 7.88 -17.65 -8.97
C LEU A 52 7.41 -18.58 -10.06
N LYS A 53 6.35 -19.34 -9.80
CA LYS A 53 5.75 -20.26 -10.76
C LYS A 53 5.27 -19.58 -12.05
N ALA A 54 4.67 -18.40 -11.95
CA ALA A 54 4.25 -17.64 -13.12
C ALA A 54 5.43 -17.07 -13.92
N SER A 55 6.56 -16.83 -13.26
CA SER A 55 7.75 -16.18 -13.83
C SER A 55 8.78 -17.17 -14.40
N GLU A 56 8.68 -18.46 -14.08
CA GLU A 56 9.60 -19.53 -14.52
C GLU A 56 9.89 -19.55 -16.03
N SER A 57 8.89 -19.23 -16.86
CA SER A 57 9.03 -19.22 -18.32
C SER A 57 9.37 -17.85 -18.92
N LEU A 58 9.36 -16.80 -18.10
CA LEU A 58 9.44 -15.40 -18.54
C LEU A 58 10.76 -14.73 -18.14
N THR A 59 11.36 -15.14 -17.02
CA THR A 59 12.48 -14.45 -16.40
C THR A 59 13.43 -15.41 -15.68
N GLU A 60 14.67 -14.97 -15.49
CA GLU A 60 15.66 -15.68 -14.69
C GLU A 60 15.28 -15.72 -13.20
N GLU A 61 15.86 -16.67 -12.47
CA GLU A 61 15.65 -16.81 -11.03
C GLU A 61 16.03 -15.52 -10.27
N PRO A 62 15.33 -15.19 -9.17
CA PRO A 62 15.61 -14.00 -8.40
C PRO A 62 17.00 -14.07 -7.76
N VAL A 63 17.84 -13.07 -8.04
CA VAL A 63 19.17 -12.92 -7.45
C VAL A 63 19.21 -11.68 -6.55
N LEU A 64 19.96 -11.77 -5.47
CA LEU A 64 20.21 -10.63 -4.59
C LEU A 64 20.93 -9.49 -5.34
N ILE A 65 20.43 -8.27 -5.14
CA ILE A 65 21.06 -7.08 -5.73
C ILE A 65 22.45 -6.92 -5.14
N ARG A 66 23.46 -6.83 -6.01
CA ARG A 66 24.84 -6.61 -5.59
C ARG A 66 24.99 -5.22 -4.99
N LEU A 67 25.17 -5.16 -3.66
CA LEU A 67 25.43 -3.91 -2.96
C LEU A 67 26.78 -3.33 -3.39
N ARG A 68 26.77 -2.06 -3.82
CA ARG A 68 28.00 -1.32 -4.12
C ARG A 68 28.69 -0.93 -2.82
N LYS A 69 30.00 -1.12 -2.75
CA LYS A 69 30.78 -0.63 -1.61
C LYS A 69 30.72 0.90 -1.57
N PRO A 70 30.44 1.52 -0.42
CA PRO A 70 30.47 2.96 -0.31
C PRO A 70 31.88 3.50 -0.59
N PRO A 71 32.01 4.73 -1.13
CA PRO A 71 33.32 5.35 -1.34
C PRO A 71 34.08 5.47 -0.02
N ARG A 72 35.40 5.25 -0.04
CA ARG A 72 36.25 5.24 1.17
C ARG A 72 36.10 6.46 2.10
N ARG A 73 35.79 7.62 1.53
CA ARG A 73 35.63 8.89 2.27
C ARG A 73 34.44 8.90 3.23
N TYR A 74 33.49 8.00 3.05
CA TYR A 74 32.21 8.01 3.78
C TYR A 74 31.95 6.73 4.57
N ILE A 75 32.96 5.86 4.74
CA ILE A 75 32.80 4.56 5.42
C ILE A 75 32.31 4.75 6.86
N ASP A 76 32.82 5.75 7.57
CA ASP A 76 32.50 5.98 8.98
C ASP A 76 31.20 6.77 9.19
N THR A 77 30.71 7.45 8.15
CA THR A 77 29.49 8.29 8.21
C THR A 77 28.25 7.59 7.68
N ILE A 78 28.41 6.57 6.82
CA ILE A 78 27.28 5.88 6.18
C ILE A 78 26.87 4.69 7.05
N ARG A 79 25.57 4.64 7.38
CA ARG A 79 24.96 3.46 8.02
C ARG A 79 25.20 2.22 7.15
N ALA A 80 25.65 1.12 7.76
CA ALA A 80 25.89 -0.13 7.06
C ALA A 80 24.64 -0.54 6.24
N PRO A 81 24.81 -0.95 4.97
CA PRO A 81 23.67 -1.35 4.15
C PRO A 81 23.01 -2.60 4.72
N THR A 82 21.69 -2.70 4.59
CA THR A 82 20.94 -3.90 4.96
C THR A 82 21.41 -5.07 4.08
N VAL A 83 21.94 -6.12 4.71
CA VAL A 83 22.41 -7.32 4.00
C VAL A 83 21.36 -8.41 4.18
N TYR A 84 20.77 -8.84 3.06
CA TYR A 84 19.81 -9.94 3.02
C TYR A 84 20.52 -11.28 2.84
N GLN A 85 20.03 -12.32 3.50
CA GLN A 85 20.55 -13.68 3.36
C GLN A 85 19.97 -14.38 2.14
N SER A 86 18.72 -14.08 1.80
CA SER A 86 18.04 -14.63 0.63
C SER A 86 17.23 -13.56 -0.14
N PRO A 87 16.97 -13.78 -1.45
CA PRO A 87 16.02 -12.96 -2.19
C PRO A 87 14.63 -12.95 -1.55
N TYR A 88 14.23 -14.06 -0.93
CA TYR A 88 12.97 -14.19 -0.20
C TYR A 88 12.86 -13.12 0.90
N ASP A 89 13.89 -12.99 1.75
CA ASP A 89 13.89 -12.01 2.85
C ASP A 89 13.85 -10.57 2.33
N MET A 90 14.57 -10.30 1.24
CA MET A 90 14.58 -8.98 0.60
C MET A 90 13.18 -8.60 0.08
N TYR A 91 12.54 -9.50 -0.66
CA TYR A 91 11.20 -9.26 -1.20
C TYR A 91 10.12 -9.25 -0.11
N GLN A 92 10.32 -10.02 0.97
CA GLN A 92 9.44 -10.00 2.14
C GLN A 92 9.44 -8.61 2.78
N GLU A 93 10.61 -8.05 3.05
CA GLU A 93 10.70 -6.71 3.65
C GLU A 93 10.07 -5.66 2.73
N GLN A 94 10.35 -5.72 1.42
CA GLN A 94 9.77 -4.81 0.44
C GLN A 94 8.24 -4.92 0.37
N TYR A 95 7.71 -6.14 0.38
CA TYR A 95 6.27 -6.41 0.36
C TYR A 95 5.56 -5.73 1.53
N PHE A 96 6.06 -5.95 2.75
CA PHE A 96 5.48 -5.34 3.94
C PHE A 96 5.71 -3.84 4.00
N TYR A 97 6.87 -3.36 3.54
CA TYR A 97 7.16 -1.93 3.44
C TYR A 97 6.14 -1.21 2.57
N VAL A 98 5.79 -1.76 1.40
CA VAL A 98 4.79 -1.17 0.50
C VAL A 98 3.42 -1.14 1.16
N ILE A 99 2.96 -2.25 1.74
CA ILE A 99 1.65 -2.32 2.41
C ILE A 99 1.56 -1.31 3.55
N ASN A 100 2.58 -1.28 4.42
CA ASN A 100 2.62 -0.36 5.55
C ASN A 100 2.68 1.10 5.10
N SER A 101 3.41 1.39 4.01
CA SER A 101 3.46 2.75 3.44
C SER A 101 2.09 3.20 2.95
N ILE A 102 1.33 2.32 2.30
CA ILE A 102 -0.03 2.63 1.84
C ILE A 102 -0.97 2.81 3.02
N LEU A 103 -0.94 1.90 4.01
CA LEU A 103 -1.76 2.03 5.23
C LEU A 103 -1.50 3.34 5.96
N ASN A 104 -0.23 3.71 6.12
CA ASN A 104 0.16 4.97 6.74
C ASN A 104 -0.32 6.18 5.92
N ALA A 105 -0.23 6.13 4.59
CA ALA A 105 -0.72 7.19 3.73
C ALA A 105 -2.25 7.34 3.84
N LEU A 106 -3.00 6.24 3.86
CA LEU A 106 -4.44 6.26 4.08
C LEU A 106 -4.80 6.89 5.44
N ASP A 107 -4.10 6.51 6.51
CA ASP A 107 -4.31 7.09 7.83
C ASP A 107 -4.01 8.60 7.85
N LEU A 108 -2.90 9.04 7.25
CA LEU A 108 -2.54 10.46 7.20
C LEU A 108 -3.54 11.31 6.40
N CYS A 109 -4.12 10.76 5.34
CA CYS A 109 -5.10 11.45 4.51
C CYS A 109 -6.48 11.52 5.17
N PHE A 110 -6.96 10.42 5.77
CA PHE A 110 -8.37 10.29 6.15
C PHE A 110 -8.63 10.36 7.66
N ARG A 111 -7.60 10.33 8.50
CA ARG A 111 -7.72 10.55 9.95
C ARG A 111 -7.61 12.02 10.36
N GLN A 112 -7.55 12.94 9.39
CA GLN A 112 -7.51 14.37 9.64
C GLN A 112 -8.80 14.86 10.31
N SER A 113 -8.70 15.75 11.29
CA SER A 113 -9.84 16.30 12.04
C SER A 113 -10.87 17.02 11.16
N VAL A 114 -10.45 17.48 9.98
CA VAL A 114 -11.29 18.14 8.99
C VAL A 114 -12.22 17.15 8.28
N PHE A 115 -11.82 15.90 8.13
CA PHE A 115 -12.55 14.92 7.33
C PHE A 115 -13.94 14.58 7.92
N PRO A 116 -14.07 14.32 9.25
CA PRO A 116 -15.39 14.15 9.87
C PRO A 116 -16.29 15.38 9.76
N LEU A 117 -15.72 16.59 9.71
CA LEU A 117 -16.50 17.82 9.53
C LEU A 117 -17.08 17.88 8.11
N LEU A 118 -16.28 17.54 7.09
CA LEU A 118 -16.74 17.48 5.71
C LEU A 118 -17.89 16.48 5.53
N CYS A 119 -17.82 15.30 6.18
CA CYS A 119 -18.91 14.33 6.16
C CYS A 119 -20.22 14.89 6.75
N LYS A 120 -20.14 15.67 7.84
CA LYS A 120 -21.31 16.32 8.44
C LYS A 120 -21.89 17.41 7.54
N VAL A 121 -21.04 18.16 6.85
CA VAL A 121 -21.48 19.18 5.88
C VAL A 121 -22.19 18.52 4.71
N GLU A 122 -21.65 17.43 4.18
CA GLU A 122 -22.30 16.64 3.13
C GLU A 122 -23.66 16.10 3.59
N GLU A 123 -23.73 15.50 4.78
CA GLU A 123 -24.98 15.01 5.35
C GLU A 123 -26.02 16.15 5.48
N PHE A 124 -25.61 17.30 5.98
CA PHE A 124 -26.48 18.48 6.06
C PHE A 124 -26.99 18.94 4.70
N VAL A 125 -26.13 18.99 3.67
CA VAL A 125 -26.52 19.38 2.31
C VAL A 125 -27.50 18.38 1.71
N ILE A 126 -27.29 17.08 1.91
CA ILE A 126 -28.19 16.03 1.44
C ILE A 126 -29.57 16.16 2.11
N VAL A 127 -29.61 16.36 3.43
CA VAL A 127 -30.86 16.55 4.19
C VAL A 127 -31.60 17.80 3.70
N ALA A 128 -30.90 18.93 3.58
CA ALA A 128 -31.49 20.19 3.11
C ALA A 128 -32.01 20.11 1.67
N ALA A 129 -31.30 19.41 0.78
CA ALA A 129 -31.71 19.22 -0.61
C ALA A 129 -32.92 18.30 -0.76
N ASN A 130 -33.07 17.32 0.14
CA ASN A 130 -34.19 16.37 0.15
C ASN A 130 -35.44 16.90 0.88
N GLY A 131 -35.39 18.12 1.45
CA GLY A 131 -36.56 18.81 2.02
C GLY A 131 -37.09 18.21 3.33
N THR A 132 -36.25 17.50 4.08
CA THR A 132 -36.55 17.00 5.44
C THR A 132 -35.87 17.85 6.50
#